data_AF-A0A957EZE0-F1
#
_entry.id   AF-A0A957EZE0-F1
#
_cell.length_a   1.000
_cell.length_b   1.000
_cell.length_c   1.000
_cell.angle_alpha   90.00
_cell.angle_beta   90.00
_cell.angle_gamma   90.00
#
_symmetry.space_group_name_H-M   'P 1'
#
loop_
_entity.id
_entity.type
_entity.pdbx_description
1 polymer ?
#
loop_
_entity_poly.entity_id
_entity_poly.type
_entity_poly.pdbx_seq_one_letter_code
_entity_poly.pdbx_strand_id
1 'polypeptide(L)'
;MKQTHALHPTPYLLWLLILLAACQQTPAAATPTAVSDPTAATAATSQPTLAAVPTIVAEVETAVSAPSAATAAATAATPTAVSASSEPAPTASLADLPPRPGALIALSLESRAGYLLNDIPPDQRDRVAADLIAQPAENWLARAEMQFSLTQRRLTFRNFVYPGKGQLPLPPREQWHIELVGEPSRQTVQNHDLVTIGYRFSGTLLTAAEEPARAEPALDPIGGTWTEPFVLPLDPTLLLQRTGNACVNEAGFPPNSFDSENIPIFYDHGCTADSGGPAGCHRTQLPTLSCLEAVDATIGRWETAVTFTRLPWDDALADAVRFGPVTSADTPDLQVRTGDLNENRIIYRYFPSNSCALQEACVSGSGWRRLLQFSATVHNLGGQPLDIGPVVSEDPLTNLFSYNSCHDHFHFSNYGAFIFGSTDQASKQAFCGQTTARFSNNEYPPLALAYSCS
;
A
#
# COMPACT_ATOMS: atom_id res chain seq x y z
N MET A 1 -84.65 -37.06 -25.85
CA MET A 1 -85.44 -35.94 -26.42
C MET A 1 -84.54 -34.71 -26.36
N LYS A 2 -84.12 -34.20 -27.54
CA LYS A 2 -83.62 -32.84 -27.87
C LYS A 2 -82.70 -32.12 -26.87
N GLN A 3 -81.41 -31.95 -27.20
CA GLN A 3 -80.81 -30.78 -27.92
C GLN A 3 -80.58 -29.57 -26.98
N THR A 4 -79.52 -28.77 -27.02
CA THR A 4 -78.21 -28.71 -27.70
C THR A 4 -77.46 -27.50 -27.10
N HIS A 5 -76.13 -27.48 -27.25
CA HIS A 5 -75.23 -26.31 -27.41
C HIS A 5 -74.11 -26.11 -26.35
N ALA A 6 -72.95 -26.66 -26.70
CA ALA A 6 -71.78 -25.96 -27.22
C ALA A 6 -70.91 -25.05 -26.32
N LEU A 7 -69.63 -25.49 -26.24
CA LEU A 7 -68.35 -24.76 -26.36
C LEU A 7 -67.73 -24.06 -25.10
N HIS A 8 -66.76 -24.79 -24.54
CA HIS A 8 -65.43 -24.44 -23.95
C HIS A 8 -64.90 -22.99 -24.00
N PRO A 9 -63.78 -22.67 -23.28
CA PRO A 9 -63.45 -22.96 -21.88
C PRO A 9 -62.84 -21.71 -21.18
N THR A 10 -62.93 -21.64 -19.85
CA THR A 10 -62.01 -20.83 -19.03
C THR A 10 -61.90 -21.47 -17.66
N PRO A 11 -60.69 -21.80 -17.19
CA PRO A 11 -60.42 -21.79 -15.77
C PRO A 11 -59.34 -20.77 -15.45
N TYR A 12 -59.74 -19.82 -14.59
CA TYR A 12 -58.82 -19.11 -13.71
C TYR A 12 -57.94 -20.13 -12.99
N LEU A 13 -56.62 -20.06 -13.22
CA LEU A 13 -55.63 -20.72 -12.37
C LEU A 13 -54.73 -19.63 -11.80
N LEU A 14 -54.91 -19.44 -10.50
CA LEU A 14 -54.11 -18.65 -9.59
C LEU A 14 -52.64 -19.10 -9.70
N TRP A 15 -51.74 -18.22 -10.14
CA TRP A 15 -50.28 -18.44 -10.04
C TRP A 15 -49.62 -17.26 -9.36
N LEU A 16 -48.86 -17.62 -8.34
CA LEU A 16 -48.09 -16.81 -7.42
C LEU A 16 -46.93 -16.11 -8.16
N LEU A 17 -46.76 -14.82 -7.91
CA LEU A 17 -45.62 -14.01 -8.36
C LEU A 17 -44.31 -14.49 -7.72
N ILE A 18 -43.31 -14.80 -8.53
CA ILE A 18 -41.89 -14.66 -8.18
C ILE A 18 -41.18 -14.00 -9.37
N LEU A 19 -40.87 -12.71 -9.22
CA LEU A 19 -40.02 -11.95 -10.13
C LEU A 19 -38.54 -12.30 -9.84
N LEU A 20 -37.92 -13.05 -10.75
CA LEU A 20 -36.48 -13.12 -10.89
C LEU A 20 -36.05 -12.03 -11.89
N ALA A 21 -35.54 -10.92 -11.38
CA ALA A 21 -34.85 -9.93 -12.19
C ALA A 21 -33.37 -10.32 -12.27
N ALA A 22 -32.96 -10.85 -13.43
CA ALA A 22 -31.58 -11.04 -13.79
C ALA A 22 -30.95 -9.68 -14.14
N CYS A 23 -29.85 -9.31 -13.48
CA CYS A 23 -29.01 -8.19 -13.90
C CYS A 23 -28.22 -8.58 -15.16
N GLN A 24 -28.64 -8.04 -16.31
CA GLN A 24 -27.81 -7.94 -17.51
C GLN A 24 -27.08 -6.58 -17.49
N GLN A 25 -25.76 -6.60 -17.64
CA GLN A 25 -24.96 -5.41 -17.90
C GLN A 25 -24.79 -5.24 -19.42
N THR A 26 -25.32 -4.15 -19.97
CA THR A 26 -24.93 -3.61 -21.27
C THR A 26 -23.88 -2.52 -21.05
N PRO A 27 -22.73 -2.55 -21.76
CA PRO A 27 -21.75 -1.48 -21.70
C PRO A 27 -22.19 -0.32 -22.60
N ALA A 28 -22.31 0.88 -22.03
CA ALA A 28 -22.44 2.12 -22.81
C ALA A 28 -21.05 2.50 -23.36
N ALA A 29 -20.93 2.50 -24.68
CA ALA A 29 -19.75 3.00 -25.38
C ALA A 29 -19.67 4.54 -25.25
N ALA A 30 -18.60 5.03 -24.63
CA ALA A 30 -18.22 6.44 -24.68
C ALA A 30 -17.01 6.59 -25.62
N THR A 31 -17.22 7.30 -26.71
CA THR A 31 -16.20 7.67 -27.71
C THR A 31 -15.21 8.67 -27.10
N PRO A 32 -13.88 8.49 -27.24
CA PRO A 32 -12.92 9.49 -26.80
C PRO A 32 -12.88 10.64 -27.79
N THR A 33 -13.17 11.86 -27.32
CA THR A 33 -12.90 13.10 -28.05
C THR A 33 -11.46 13.50 -27.81
N ALA A 34 -10.72 13.72 -28.90
CA ALA A 34 -9.37 14.25 -28.90
C ALA A 34 -9.34 15.66 -28.30
N VAL A 35 -8.38 15.91 -27.40
CA VAL A 35 -8.06 17.26 -26.93
C VAL A 35 -6.74 17.68 -27.56
N SER A 36 -6.83 18.75 -28.33
CA SER A 36 -5.76 19.47 -29.00
C SER A 36 -4.91 20.28 -28.00
N ASP A 37 -3.63 20.44 -28.34
CA ASP A 37 -2.70 21.44 -27.79
C ASP A 37 -3.33 22.84 -27.63
N PRO A 38 -2.84 23.59 -26.63
CA PRO A 38 -2.59 25.00 -26.88
C PRO A 38 -1.18 25.44 -26.49
N THR A 39 -0.59 26.11 -27.46
CA THR A 39 0.62 26.92 -27.41
C THR A 39 0.54 28.09 -26.41
N ALA A 40 1.72 28.36 -25.85
CA ALA A 40 2.22 29.59 -25.24
C ALA A 40 1.32 30.85 -25.22
N ALA A 41 1.06 31.35 -24.01
CA ALA A 41 0.84 32.76 -23.74
C ALA A 41 1.55 33.17 -22.45
N THR A 42 2.55 34.03 -22.59
CA THR A 42 3.24 34.76 -21.52
C THR A 42 2.28 35.71 -20.80
N ALA A 43 2.19 35.60 -19.47
CA ALA A 43 1.65 36.65 -18.61
C ALA A 43 2.49 36.73 -17.32
N ALA A 44 3.19 37.84 -17.15
CA ALA A 44 3.85 38.23 -15.92
C ALA A 44 2.83 38.87 -14.99
N THR A 45 2.74 38.47 -13.71
CA THR A 45 2.56 39.39 -12.56
C THR A 45 2.64 38.71 -11.18
N SER A 46 3.44 39.34 -10.32
CA SER A 46 3.35 39.48 -8.84
C SER A 46 3.27 38.23 -7.94
N GLN A 47 4.39 37.97 -7.25
CA GLN A 47 4.48 37.12 -6.05
C GLN A 47 3.75 37.75 -4.85
N PRO A 48 2.98 37.00 -4.06
CA PRO A 48 2.55 37.42 -2.72
C PRO A 48 3.68 37.19 -1.71
N THR A 49 3.94 38.22 -0.90
CA THR A 49 4.94 38.23 0.18
C THR A 49 4.43 37.40 1.35
N LEU A 50 5.14 36.32 1.72
CA LEU A 50 4.88 35.55 2.93
C LEU A 50 5.28 36.37 4.17
N ALA A 51 4.32 36.62 5.05
CA ALA A 51 4.55 37.26 6.34
C ALA A 51 5.29 36.30 7.29
N ALA A 52 6.32 36.81 7.97
CA ALA A 52 7.15 36.07 8.90
C ALA A 52 6.34 35.55 10.11
N VAL A 53 6.50 34.26 10.41
CA VAL A 53 6.02 33.63 11.65
C VAL A 53 7.04 33.90 12.75
N PRO A 54 6.64 34.37 13.95
CA PRO A 54 7.58 34.68 15.03
C PRO A 54 8.23 33.42 15.61
N THR A 55 9.54 33.49 15.77
CA THR A 55 10.39 32.49 16.43
C THR A 55 10.05 32.39 17.92
N ILE A 56 9.59 31.22 18.38
CA ILE A 56 9.55 30.91 19.81
C ILE A 56 10.88 30.27 20.19
N VAL A 57 11.68 31.00 20.95
CA VAL A 57 12.91 30.52 21.58
C VAL A 57 12.51 29.75 22.84
N ALA A 58 12.74 28.45 22.88
CA ALA A 58 12.66 27.66 24.10
C ALA A 58 14.05 27.64 24.76
N GLU A 59 14.16 28.25 25.94
CA GLU A 59 15.35 28.17 26.78
C GLU A 59 15.56 26.74 27.28
N VAL A 60 16.81 26.29 27.17
CA VAL A 60 17.30 25.01 27.68
C VAL A 60 17.58 25.17 29.17
N GLU A 61 16.75 24.57 30.03
CA GLU A 61 17.08 24.40 31.44
C GLU A 61 17.77 23.05 31.65
N THR A 62 19.06 23.11 32.00
CA THR A 62 19.90 21.95 32.29
C THR A 62 19.74 21.57 33.76
N ALA A 63 19.17 20.40 34.02
CA ALA A 63 19.27 19.75 35.33
C ALA A 63 19.37 18.23 35.15
N VAL A 64 20.62 17.75 35.11
CA VAL A 64 20.97 16.35 35.27
C VAL A 64 20.74 15.96 36.72
N SER A 65 19.96 14.92 36.96
CA SER A 65 19.93 14.23 38.26
C SER A 65 19.75 12.73 38.03
N ALA A 66 20.79 11.97 38.39
CA ALA A 66 20.83 10.52 38.32
C ALA A 66 19.85 9.88 39.32
N PRO A 67 19.14 8.80 38.97
CA PRO A 67 18.32 8.09 39.95
C PRO A 67 19.17 7.15 40.80
N SER A 68 18.95 7.26 42.11
CA SER A 68 19.50 6.43 43.17
C SER A 68 19.01 4.98 43.08
N ALA A 69 19.91 4.03 43.34
CA ALA A 69 19.63 2.61 43.43
C ALA A 69 18.82 2.30 44.69
N ALA A 70 17.54 1.93 44.51
CA ALA A 70 16.72 1.34 45.56
C ALA A 70 16.52 -0.15 45.28
N THR A 71 17.12 -0.98 46.14
CA THR A 71 17.04 -2.44 46.13
C THR A 71 15.67 -2.85 46.67
N ALA A 72 14.80 -3.42 45.83
CA ALA A 72 13.58 -4.08 46.27
C ALA A 72 13.70 -5.58 46.02
N ALA A 73 13.80 -6.35 47.10
CA ALA A 73 13.77 -7.80 47.07
C ALA A 73 12.35 -8.28 46.70
N ALA A 74 12.20 -8.89 45.54
CA ALA A 74 10.99 -9.59 45.15
C ALA A 74 11.18 -11.11 45.31
N THR A 75 10.40 -11.69 46.22
CA THR A 75 10.20 -13.13 46.39
C THR A 75 9.69 -13.76 45.09
N ALA A 76 10.49 -14.66 44.52
CA ALA A 76 10.13 -15.44 43.35
C ALA A 76 9.05 -16.48 43.71
N ALA A 77 7.83 -16.26 43.24
CA ALA A 77 6.86 -17.33 43.04
C ALA A 77 7.03 -17.85 41.61
N THR A 78 7.41 -19.12 41.47
CA THR A 78 7.60 -19.80 40.19
C THR A 78 6.25 -19.97 39.51
N PRO A 79 5.99 -19.37 38.33
CA PRO A 79 4.80 -19.69 37.57
C PRO A 79 5.05 -20.98 36.77
N THR A 80 4.13 -21.93 36.93
CA THR A 80 4.04 -23.16 36.17
C THR A 80 3.95 -22.83 34.68
N ALA A 81 4.99 -23.17 33.93
CA ALA A 81 5.00 -23.04 32.47
C ALA A 81 3.92 -23.96 31.88
N VAL A 82 2.88 -23.37 31.30
CA VAL A 82 2.04 -24.05 30.33
C VAL A 82 2.84 -24.03 29.03
N SER A 83 3.47 -25.17 28.71
CA SER A 83 4.09 -25.41 27.41
C SER A 83 3.02 -25.31 26.32
N ALA A 84 2.98 -24.20 25.61
CA ALA A 84 2.42 -24.15 24.27
C ALA A 84 3.42 -24.82 23.32
N SER A 85 3.37 -26.14 23.25
CA SER A 85 4.00 -26.91 22.18
C SER A 85 3.11 -26.81 20.95
N SER A 86 3.21 -25.72 20.20
CA SER A 86 2.84 -25.73 18.78
C SER A 86 4.08 -26.19 18.01
N GLU A 87 4.17 -27.50 17.81
CA GLU A 87 5.05 -28.03 16.76
C GLU A 87 4.62 -27.34 15.45
N PRO A 88 5.54 -26.67 14.71
CA PRO A 88 5.16 -26.09 13.42
C PRO A 88 4.59 -27.21 12.56
N ALA A 89 3.43 -26.99 11.96
CA ALA A 89 2.91 -27.90 10.94
C ALA A 89 4.04 -28.16 9.93
N PRO A 90 4.24 -29.41 9.47
CA PRO A 90 5.31 -29.71 8.56
C PRO A 90 5.17 -28.81 7.33
N THR A 91 6.09 -27.87 7.18
CA THR A 91 6.25 -27.09 5.95
C THR A 91 6.44 -28.10 4.84
N ALA A 92 5.43 -28.29 3.99
CA ALA A 92 5.64 -29.01 2.74
C ALA A 92 6.77 -28.28 2.00
N SER A 93 7.78 -29.02 1.55
CA SER A 93 8.74 -28.42 0.63
C SER A 93 8.00 -28.08 -0.65
N LEU A 94 8.34 -26.96 -1.30
CA LEU A 94 7.83 -26.64 -2.65
C LEU A 94 8.03 -27.80 -3.63
N ALA A 95 9.04 -28.65 -3.40
CA ALA A 95 9.33 -29.85 -4.18
C ALA A 95 8.29 -30.98 -4.01
N ASP A 96 7.51 -30.97 -2.93
CA ASP A 96 6.49 -31.98 -2.62
C ASP A 96 5.11 -31.60 -3.16
N LEU A 97 4.95 -30.37 -3.67
CA LEU A 97 3.71 -29.88 -4.25
C LEU A 97 3.60 -30.24 -5.74
N PRO A 98 2.38 -30.43 -6.28
CA PRO A 98 2.20 -30.69 -7.69
C PRO A 98 2.76 -29.51 -8.53
N PRO A 99 3.43 -29.80 -9.66
CA PRO A 99 3.97 -28.75 -10.52
C PRO A 99 2.83 -27.89 -11.06
N ARG A 100 2.96 -26.57 -10.88
CA ARG A 100 2.02 -25.58 -11.40
C ARG A 100 2.66 -24.87 -12.60
N PRO A 101 1.99 -24.82 -13.78
CA PRO A 101 2.51 -24.05 -14.90
C PRO A 101 2.73 -22.59 -14.53
N GLY A 102 3.94 -22.10 -14.77
CA GLY A 102 4.36 -20.78 -14.35
C GLY A 102 4.43 -19.75 -15.48
N ALA A 103 4.71 -18.52 -15.05
CA ALA A 103 4.78 -17.32 -15.87
C ALA A 103 5.88 -16.41 -15.35
N LEU A 104 6.76 -15.95 -16.25
CA LEU A 104 7.78 -14.95 -15.95
C LEU A 104 7.41 -13.60 -16.56
N ILE A 105 7.58 -12.52 -15.78
CA ILE A 105 7.42 -11.14 -16.23
C ILE A 105 8.64 -10.34 -15.77
N ALA A 106 9.42 -9.82 -16.70
CA ALA A 106 10.51 -8.89 -16.39
C ALA A 106 9.95 -7.51 -16.05
N LEU A 107 10.53 -6.88 -15.03
CA LEU A 107 10.28 -5.50 -14.65
C LEU A 107 11.56 -4.71 -14.87
N SER A 108 11.44 -3.52 -15.44
CA SER A 108 12.54 -2.57 -15.57
C SER A 108 12.08 -1.14 -15.38
N LEU A 109 12.95 -0.30 -14.84
CA LEU A 109 12.72 1.13 -14.69
C LEU A 109 14.06 1.87 -14.75
N GLU A 110 14.08 3.02 -15.43
CA GLU A 110 15.19 3.97 -15.35
C GLU A 110 14.70 5.25 -14.68
N SER A 111 15.38 5.73 -13.65
CA SER A 111 14.97 6.94 -12.94
C SER A 111 16.17 7.69 -12.37
N ARG A 112 15.89 8.75 -11.63
CA ARG A 112 16.87 9.62 -10.98
C ARG A 112 16.40 9.96 -9.58
N ALA A 113 17.27 9.75 -8.59
CA ALA A 113 17.04 10.10 -7.20
C ALA A 113 18.09 11.11 -6.72
N GLY A 114 17.77 11.85 -5.67
CA GLY A 114 18.56 12.98 -5.22
C GLY A 114 18.37 13.35 -3.76
N TYR A 115 19.14 14.35 -3.36
CA TYR A 115 19.03 15.06 -2.09
C TYR A 115 18.73 16.51 -2.40
N LEU A 116 17.66 17.03 -1.80
CA LEU A 116 17.30 18.44 -1.94
C LEU A 116 18.22 19.29 -1.06
N LEU A 117 18.91 20.26 -1.66
CA LEU A 117 19.75 21.22 -0.94
C LEU A 117 18.98 22.48 -0.51
N ASN A 118 17.76 22.68 -1.00
CA ASN A 118 16.96 23.86 -0.67
C ASN A 118 16.69 23.99 0.84
N ASP A 119 16.60 22.87 1.56
CA ASP A 119 16.42 22.82 3.02
C ASP A 119 17.70 23.19 3.79
N ILE A 120 18.83 23.28 3.10
CA ILE A 120 20.14 23.64 3.68
C ILE A 120 20.36 25.16 3.53
N PRO A 121 20.87 25.85 4.56
CA PRO A 121 21.24 27.26 4.47
C PRO A 121 22.14 27.54 3.25
N PRO A 122 21.88 28.61 2.46
CA PRO A 122 22.59 28.86 1.20
C PRO A 122 24.12 28.87 1.29
N ASP A 123 24.67 29.39 2.38
CA ASP A 123 26.10 29.47 2.67
C ASP A 123 26.76 28.10 2.96
N GLN A 124 25.97 27.07 3.22
CA GLN A 124 26.44 25.71 3.51
C GLN A 124 26.24 24.73 2.35
N ARG A 125 25.45 25.10 1.32
CA ARG A 125 25.06 24.18 0.24
C ARG A 125 26.23 23.63 -0.53
N ASP A 126 27.27 24.42 -0.79
CA ASP A 126 28.45 23.97 -1.53
C ASP A 126 29.20 22.85 -0.79
N ARG A 127 29.38 23.02 0.54
CA ARG A 127 30.01 22.01 1.40
C ARG A 127 29.15 20.75 1.46
N VAL A 128 27.85 20.89 1.73
CA VAL A 128 26.93 19.73 1.84
C VAL A 128 26.83 19.00 0.50
N ALA A 129 26.81 19.72 -0.63
CA ALA A 129 26.83 19.09 -1.95
C ALA A 129 28.11 18.27 -2.17
N ALA A 130 29.28 18.80 -1.80
CA ALA A 130 30.54 18.06 -1.90
C ALA A 130 30.54 16.80 -1.01
N ASP A 131 30.04 16.91 0.22
CA ASP A 131 29.91 15.78 1.14
C ASP A 131 28.96 14.70 0.59
N LEU A 132 27.82 15.10 0.00
CA LEU A 132 26.85 14.19 -0.62
C LEU A 132 27.39 13.53 -1.90
N ILE A 133 28.17 14.24 -2.71
CA ILE A 133 28.82 13.66 -3.90
C ILE A 133 29.86 12.61 -3.48
N ALA A 134 30.61 12.88 -2.41
CA ALA A 134 31.65 12.00 -1.91
C ALA A 134 31.11 10.81 -1.07
N GLN A 135 29.80 10.75 -0.82
CA GLN A 135 29.24 9.70 0.03
C GLN A 135 29.34 8.31 -0.64
N PRO A 136 29.37 7.23 0.15
CA PRO A 136 29.37 5.87 -0.36
C PRO A 136 28.17 5.54 -1.26
N ALA A 137 28.39 4.67 -2.26
CA ALA A 137 27.35 4.23 -3.20
C ALA A 137 26.13 3.58 -2.51
N GLU A 138 26.32 2.92 -1.37
CA GLU A 138 25.23 2.31 -0.58
C GLU A 138 24.16 3.34 -0.15
N ASN A 139 24.55 4.59 0.14
CA ASN A 139 23.60 5.64 0.49
C ASN A 139 22.74 6.04 -0.71
N TRP A 140 23.31 6.01 -1.91
CA TRP A 140 22.61 6.28 -3.16
C TRP A 140 21.69 5.13 -3.56
N LEU A 141 22.12 3.88 -3.35
CA LEU A 141 21.28 2.70 -3.53
C LEU A 141 20.07 2.73 -2.58
N ALA A 142 20.28 3.05 -1.30
CA ALA A 142 19.18 3.18 -0.34
C ALA A 142 18.19 4.30 -0.73
N ARG A 143 18.70 5.40 -1.29
CA ARG A 143 17.87 6.51 -1.81
C ARG A 143 17.05 6.07 -3.02
N ALA A 144 17.67 5.38 -3.98
CA ALA A 144 17.00 4.84 -5.15
C ALA A 144 15.92 3.82 -4.77
N GLU A 145 16.22 2.92 -3.83
CA GLU A 145 15.27 1.95 -3.30
C GLU A 145 14.06 2.61 -2.62
N MET A 146 14.31 3.66 -1.82
CA MET A 146 13.24 4.45 -1.19
C MET A 146 12.34 5.12 -2.24
N GLN A 147 12.93 5.71 -3.29
CA GLN A 147 12.16 6.33 -4.37
C GLN A 147 11.35 5.29 -5.16
N PHE A 148 11.96 4.17 -5.50
CA PHE A 148 11.31 3.10 -6.25
C PHE A 148 10.15 2.47 -5.48
N SER A 149 10.28 2.35 -4.14
CA SER A 149 9.21 1.86 -3.27
C SER A 149 7.92 2.67 -3.36
N LEU A 150 7.98 3.95 -3.75
CA LEU A 150 6.80 4.80 -3.97
C LEU A 150 5.91 4.29 -5.12
N THR A 151 6.40 3.39 -5.98
CA THR A 151 5.58 2.77 -7.04
C THR A 151 4.62 1.70 -6.51
N GLN A 152 4.87 1.16 -5.31
CA GLN A 152 4.23 -0.03 -4.78
C GLN A 152 2.70 0.10 -4.72
N ARG A 153 2.19 1.21 -4.19
CA ARG A 153 0.75 1.42 -4.02
C ARG A 153 0.03 1.33 -5.36
N ARG A 154 0.45 2.14 -6.34
CA ARG A 154 -0.16 2.19 -7.67
C ARG A 154 -0.19 0.82 -8.35
N LEU A 155 0.89 0.06 -8.22
CA LEU A 155 1.03 -1.26 -8.81
C LEU A 155 0.17 -2.32 -8.13
N THR A 156 0.00 -2.22 -6.81
CA THR A 156 -0.83 -3.14 -6.01
C THR A 156 -2.31 -2.83 -6.17
N PHE A 157 -2.70 -1.55 -6.17
CA PHE A 157 -4.10 -1.09 -6.27
C PHE A 157 -4.48 -0.69 -7.70
N ARG A 158 -3.77 -1.23 -8.69
CA ARG A 158 -3.89 -0.87 -10.10
C ARG A 158 -5.30 -1.02 -10.68
N ASN A 159 -6.04 -2.01 -10.17
CA ASN A 159 -7.43 -2.29 -10.51
C ASN A 159 -8.40 -1.14 -10.15
N PHE A 160 -8.04 -0.28 -9.19
CA PHE A 160 -8.84 0.91 -8.84
C PHE A 160 -8.61 2.07 -9.79
N VAL A 161 -7.57 2.01 -10.62
CA VAL A 161 -7.25 3.04 -11.60
C VAL A 161 -7.67 2.61 -13.00
N TYR A 162 -7.42 1.35 -13.34
CA TYR A 162 -7.79 0.79 -14.62
C TYR A 162 -8.88 -0.27 -14.42
N PRO A 163 -10.15 0.06 -14.72
CA PRO A 163 -11.24 -0.91 -14.69
C PRO A 163 -10.90 -2.14 -15.53
N GLY A 164 -11.13 -3.33 -14.97
CA GLY A 164 -10.89 -4.61 -15.65
C GLY A 164 -9.42 -5.05 -15.70
N LYS A 165 -8.50 -4.35 -15.03
CA LYS A 165 -7.10 -4.78 -14.89
C LYS A 165 -6.82 -5.34 -13.50
N GLY A 166 -5.83 -6.21 -13.41
CA GLY A 166 -5.32 -6.75 -12.15
C GLY A 166 -4.11 -5.96 -11.62
N GLN A 167 -3.53 -6.50 -10.56
CA GLN A 167 -2.32 -6.00 -9.93
C GLN A 167 -1.08 -6.34 -10.77
N LEU A 168 -0.06 -5.51 -10.68
CA LEU A 168 1.29 -5.80 -11.18
C LEU A 168 2.30 -5.48 -10.08
N PRO A 169 2.23 -6.17 -8.92
CA PRO A 169 2.98 -5.81 -7.73
C PRO A 169 4.49 -5.94 -7.96
N LEU A 170 5.28 -5.32 -7.11
CA LEU A 170 6.73 -5.52 -7.10
C LEU A 170 7.06 -6.94 -6.60
N PRO A 171 8.15 -7.57 -7.08
CA PRO A 171 8.68 -8.77 -6.43
C PRO A 171 9.13 -8.44 -4.99
N PRO A 172 9.35 -9.46 -4.14
CA PRO A 172 9.97 -9.27 -2.83
C PRO A 172 11.22 -8.39 -2.91
N ARG A 173 11.38 -7.52 -1.91
CA ARG A 173 12.42 -6.48 -1.88
C ARG A 173 13.84 -7.07 -1.97
N GLU A 174 14.03 -8.26 -1.42
CA GLU A 174 15.28 -9.02 -1.45
C GLU A 174 15.72 -9.42 -2.87
N GLN A 175 14.80 -9.36 -3.85
CA GLN A 175 15.05 -9.71 -5.25
C GLN A 175 15.19 -8.47 -6.15
N TRP A 176 15.28 -7.27 -5.56
CA TRP A 176 15.44 -6.04 -6.32
C TRP A 176 16.89 -5.86 -6.73
N HIS A 177 17.12 -5.62 -8.01
CA HIS A 177 18.44 -5.28 -8.53
C HIS A 177 18.46 -3.81 -8.95
N ILE A 178 19.16 -2.98 -8.18
CA ILE A 178 19.32 -1.55 -8.45
C ILE A 178 20.78 -1.27 -8.79
N GLU A 179 21.00 -0.64 -9.94
CA GLU A 179 22.32 -0.23 -10.42
C GLU A 179 22.36 1.30 -10.54
N LEU A 180 23.42 1.92 -10.01
CA LEU A 180 23.65 3.35 -10.18
C LEU A 180 24.19 3.64 -11.59
N VAL A 181 23.70 4.72 -12.21
CA VAL A 181 24.06 5.13 -13.56
C VAL A 181 24.72 6.50 -13.53
N GLY A 182 26.01 6.52 -13.88
CA GLY A 182 26.85 7.72 -13.84
C GLY A 182 27.30 8.06 -12.42
N GLU A 183 27.82 9.29 -12.27
CA GLU A 183 28.32 9.79 -10.99
C GLU A 183 27.33 10.80 -10.35
N PRO A 184 27.29 10.89 -9.01
CA PRO A 184 26.51 11.92 -8.35
C PRO A 184 26.95 13.32 -8.81
N SER A 185 26.00 14.17 -9.12
CA SER A 185 26.29 15.54 -9.54
C SER A 185 25.24 16.52 -9.04
N ARG A 186 25.69 17.74 -8.73
CA ARG A 186 24.82 18.84 -8.35
C ARG A 186 24.22 19.49 -9.59
N GLN A 187 22.92 19.71 -9.57
CA GLN A 187 22.19 20.35 -10.65
C GLN A 187 20.96 21.07 -10.15
N THR A 188 20.51 22.05 -10.94
CA THR A 188 19.20 22.68 -10.73
C THR A 188 18.14 21.95 -11.56
N VAL A 189 17.13 21.40 -10.91
CA VAL A 189 15.99 20.72 -11.57
C VAL A 189 14.71 21.41 -11.13
N GLN A 190 13.93 21.94 -12.08
CA GLN A 190 12.67 22.65 -11.79
C GLN A 190 12.79 23.72 -10.68
N ASN A 191 13.86 24.52 -10.72
CA ASN A 191 14.22 25.55 -9.73
C ASN A 191 14.66 25.03 -8.34
N HIS A 192 14.84 23.73 -8.19
CA HIS A 192 15.39 23.10 -6.99
C HIS A 192 16.87 22.80 -7.16
N ASP A 193 17.67 23.06 -6.15
CA ASP A 193 19.09 22.76 -6.09
C ASP A 193 19.27 21.38 -5.46
N LEU A 194 19.76 20.41 -6.24
CA LEU A 194 19.85 19.01 -5.82
C LEU A 194 21.23 18.43 -6.12
N VAL A 195 21.64 17.45 -5.33
CA VAL A 195 22.62 16.44 -5.77
C VAL A 195 21.85 15.20 -6.20
N THR A 196 22.08 14.70 -7.40
CA THR A 196 21.32 13.57 -7.95
C THR A 196 22.22 12.52 -8.59
N ILE A 197 21.69 11.31 -8.73
CA ILE A 197 22.29 10.21 -9.50
C ILE A 197 21.20 9.46 -10.28
N GLY A 198 21.53 8.97 -11.47
CA GLY A 198 20.66 8.07 -12.21
C GLY A 198 20.69 6.67 -11.61
N TYR A 199 19.63 5.90 -11.77
CA TYR A 199 19.64 4.48 -11.44
C TYR A 199 18.74 3.68 -12.37
N ARG A 200 19.03 2.39 -12.46
CA ARG A 200 18.22 1.38 -13.13
C ARG A 200 17.74 0.37 -12.11
N PHE A 201 16.49 -0.02 -12.23
CA PHE A 201 15.92 -1.16 -11.51
C PHE A 201 15.66 -2.30 -12.50
N SER A 202 15.92 -3.52 -12.04
CA SER A 202 15.41 -4.73 -12.67
C SER A 202 14.91 -5.74 -11.64
N GLY A 203 13.93 -6.54 -12.04
CA GLY A 203 13.38 -7.63 -11.25
C GLY A 203 12.55 -8.56 -12.13
N THR A 204 12.14 -9.70 -11.59
CA THR A 204 11.28 -10.65 -12.30
C THR A 204 10.17 -11.12 -11.39
N LEU A 205 8.93 -11.03 -11.85
CA LEU A 205 7.79 -11.68 -11.21
C LEU A 205 7.63 -13.08 -11.76
N LEU A 206 7.46 -14.03 -10.84
CA LEU A 206 7.02 -15.39 -11.09
C LEU A 206 5.59 -15.54 -10.57
N THR A 207 4.70 -16.05 -11.41
CA THR A 207 3.27 -16.26 -11.12
C THR A 207 2.72 -17.46 -11.91
N ALA A 208 1.43 -17.79 -11.81
CA ALA A 208 0.81 -18.84 -12.61
C ALA A 208 0.68 -18.44 -14.10
N ALA A 209 0.73 -19.42 -15.00
CA ALA A 209 0.77 -19.22 -16.45
C ALA A 209 -0.32 -18.28 -17.00
N GLU A 210 -1.52 -18.35 -16.43
CA GLU A 210 -2.73 -17.61 -16.84
C GLU A 210 -2.84 -16.18 -16.28
N GLU A 211 -2.14 -15.88 -15.18
CA GLU A 211 -2.29 -14.62 -14.45
C GLU A 211 -1.85 -13.36 -15.22
N PRO A 212 -0.78 -13.37 -16.05
CA PRO A 212 -0.38 -12.21 -16.82
C PRO A 212 -1.50 -11.68 -17.71
N ALA A 213 -2.17 -12.56 -18.48
CA ALA A 213 -3.26 -12.20 -19.37
C ALA A 213 -4.49 -11.66 -18.62
N ARG A 214 -4.78 -12.22 -17.43
CA ARG A 214 -5.88 -11.77 -16.57
C ARG A 214 -5.60 -10.40 -15.95
N ALA A 215 -4.36 -10.12 -15.57
CA ALA A 215 -4.00 -8.86 -14.94
C ALA A 215 -3.76 -7.73 -15.95
N GLU A 216 -3.18 -8.06 -17.10
CA GLU A 216 -2.89 -7.13 -18.18
C GLU A 216 -2.97 -7.87 -19.53
N PRO A 217 -4.03 -7.66 -20.33
CA PRO A 217 -4.17 -8.32 -21.63
C PRO A 217 -2.98 -8.11 -22.58
N ALA A 218 -2.25 -6.98 -22.45
CA ALA A 218 -1.03 -6.74 -23.24
C ALA A 218 0.13 -7.70 -22.90
N LEU A 219 0.07 -8.42 -21.78
CA LEU A 219 1.05 -9.43 -21.35
C LEU A 219 0.62 -10.88 -21.68
N ASP A 220 -0.50 -11.07 -22.39
CA ASP A 220 -0.93 -12.40 -22.86
C ASP A 220 0.12 -13.06 -23.80
N PRO A 221 0.56 -12.42 -24.89
CA PRO A 221 1.61 -12.99 -25.73
C PRO A 221 2.99 -12.90 -25.07
N ILE A 222 3.83 -13.91 -25.31
CA ILE A 222 5.27 -13.83 -25.01
C ILE A 222 5.87 -12.63 -25.78
N GLY A 223 6.67 -11.81 -25.09
CA GLY A 223 7.19 -10.54 -25.59
C GLY A 223 6.22 -9.36 -25.48
N GLY A 224 4.97 -9.61 -25.07
CA GLY A 224 4.00 -8.56 -24.76
C GLY A 224 4.51 -7.63 -23.66
N THR A 225 4.17 -6.34 -23.76
CA THR A 225 4.67 -5.31 -22.84
C THR A 225 3.56 -4.41 -22.31
N TRP A 226 3.77 -3.92 -21.09
CA TRP A 226 2.99 -2.83 -20.50
C TRP A 226 3.91 -1.84 -19.81
N THR A 227 3.69 -0.55 -20.03
CA THR A 227 4.46 0.52 -19.40
C THR A 227 3.55 1.31 -18.47
N GLU A 228 3.80 1.19 -17.16
CA GLU A 228 3.07 1.94 -16.13
C GLU A 228 3.80 3.25 -15.83
N PRO A 229 3.21 4.43 -16.13
CA PRO A 229 3.86 5.71 -15.91
C PRO A 229 3.88 6.11 -14.44
N PHE A 230 4.94 6.79 -14.04
CA PHE A 230 5.14 7.32 -12.70
C PHE A 230 5.73 8.72 -12.73
N VAL A 231 5.28 9.54 -11.79
CA VAL A 231 5.98 10.75 -11.39
C VAL A 231 6.49 10.55 -9.97
N LEU A 232 7.80 10.61 -9.77
CA LEU A 232 8.44 10.38 -8.48
C LEU A 232 9.12 11.66 -7.97
N PRO A 233 9.08 11.96 -6.66
CA PRO A 233 9.85 13.07 -6.10
C PRO A 233 11.35 12.79 -6.25
N LEU A 234 12.13 13.78 -6.66
CA LEU A 234 13.58 13.61 -6.83
C LEU A 234 14.26 13.23 -5.51
N ASP A 235 13.85 13.85 -4.39
CA ASP A 235 14.23 13.44 -3.04
C ASP A 235 13.05 12.74 -2.35
N PRO A 236 13.07 11.41 -2.19
CA PRO A 236 11.98 10.66 -1.57
C PRO A 236 11.91 10.81 -0.05
N THR A 237 12.89 11.47 0.58
CA THR A 237 12.87 11.71 2.03
C THR A 237 11.92 12.84 2.39
N LEU A 238 11.45 12.85 3.64
CA LEU A 238 10.61 13.92 4.19
C LEU A 238 9.39 14.27 3.31
N LEU A 239 8.91 13.32 2.51
CA LEU A 239 7.89 13.57 1.50
C LEU A 239 6.62 14.11 2.16
N LEU A 240 6.17 13.47 3.25
CA LEU A 240 5.02 13.95 4.02
C LEU A 240 5.23 15.36 4.59
N GLN A 241 6.41 15.66 5.11
CA GLN A 241 6.73 16.96 5.68
C GLN A 241 6.74 18.08 4.63
N ARG A 242 7.17 17.76 3.40
CA ARG A 242 7.27 18.72 2.30
C ARG A 242 5.95 18.89 1.57
N THR A 243 5.21 17.82 1.32
CA THR A 243 3.96 17.87 0.53
C THR A 243 2.70 17.93 1.39
N GLY A 244 2.80 17.73 2.70
CA GLY A 244 1.64 17.44 3.54
C GLY A 244 0.86 16.25 2.97
N ASN A 245 -0.46 16.31 3.06
CA ASN A 245 -1.35 15.27 2.54
C ASN A 245 -1.46 15.21 1.00
N ALA A 246 -0.83 16.11 0.24
CA ALA A 246 -1.03 16.23 -1.20
C ALA A 246 -0.79 14.93 -1.98
N CYS A 247 0.19 14.13 -1.56
CA CYS A 247 0.57 12.87 -2.21
C CYS A 247 0.09 11.63 -1.48
N VAL A 248 -0.74 11.78 -0.44
CA VAL A 248 -1.23 10.68 0.40
C VAL A 248 -2.61 10.25 -0.10
N ASN A 249 -2.71 9.00 -0.55
CA ASN A 249 -3.98 8.37 -0.91
C ASN A 249 -4.44 7.40 0.18
N GLU A 250 -5.33 7.89 1.03
CA GLU A 250 -5.99 7.21 2.13
C GLU A 250 -7.19 6.34 1.68
N ALA A 251 -7.53 6.31 0.39
CA ALA A 251 -8.65 5.49 -0.10
C ALA A 251 -8.40 4.01 0.20
N GLY A 252 -9.38 3.34 0.82
CA GLY A 252 -9.27 1.96 1.28
C GLY A 252 -8.51 1.77 2.61
N PHE A 253 -7.96 2.83 3.19
CA PHE A 253 -7.26 2.79 4.48
C PHE A 253 -8.05 3.53 5.58
N PRO A 254 -7.86 3.17 6.86
CA PRO A 254 -8.41 3.93 7.97
C PRO A 254 -7.84 5.36 7.97
N PRO A 255 -8.65 6.40 8.27
CA PRO A 255 -8.14 7.75 8.44
C PRO A 255 -7.03 7.83 9.48
N ASN A 256 -6.04 8.71 9.29
CA ASN A 256 -4.88 8.89 10.19
C ASN A 256 -3.98 7.64 10.37
N SER A 257 -3.95 6.74 9.39
CA SER A 257 -3.10 5.53 9.38
C SER A 257 -1.73 5.73 8.73
N PHE A 258 -1.49 6.88 8.09
CA PHE A 258 -0.19 7.23 7.51
C PHE A 258 0.69 8.02 8.49
N ASP A 259 1.99 7.94 8.25
CA ASP A 259 3.07 8.67 8.93
C ASP A 259 4.32 8.68 8.05
N SER A 260 5.40 9.33 8.50
CA SER A 260 6.65 9.44 7.72
C SER A 260 7.30 8.11 7.38
N GLU A 261 7.07 7.08 8.18
CA GLU A 261 7.73 5.79 8.04
C GLU A 261 7.01 4.88 7.04
N ASN A 262 5.71 5.08 6.80
CA ASN A 262 4.90 4.22 5.93
C ASN A 262 4.38 4.89 4.64
N ILE A 263 4.83 6.11 4.32
CA ILE A 263 4.43 6.84 3.10
C ILE A 263 4.46 6.03 1.80
N PRO A 264 5.41 5.12 1.54
CA PRO A 264 5.40 4.33 0.31
C PRO A 264 4.10 3.53 0.08
N ILE A 265 3.39 3.16 1.14
CA ILE A 265 2.09 2.46 1.06
C ILE A 265 0.97 3.39 0.61
N PHE A 266 1.12 4.70 0.84
CA PHE A 266 0.10 5.72 0.59
C PHE A 266 0.40 6.62 -0.62
N TYR A 267 1.63 6.61 -1.13
CA TYR A 267 2.02 7.52 -2.20
C TYR A 267 1.20 7.30 -3.47
N ASP A 268 0.62 8.38 -3.98
CA ASP A 268 -0.07 8.39 -5.26
C ASP A 268 0.09 9.76 -5.92
N HIS A 269 0.86 9.79 -7.01
CA HIS A 269 1.11 11.02 -7.77
C HIS A 269 -0.12 11.52 -8.52
N GLY A 270 -1.17 10.71 -8.64
CA GLY A 270 -2.44 11.08 -9.27
C GLY A 270 -3.40 11.85 -8.36
N CYS A 271 -3.06 12.06 -7.08
CA CYS A 271 -3.95 12.77 -6.16
C CYS A 271 -4.07 14.25 -6.48
N THR A 272 -5.32 14.72 -6.52
CA THR A 272 -5.70 16.13 -6.70
C THR A 272 -6.25 16.71 -5.39
N ALA A 273 -6.15 18.03 -5.23
CA ALA A 273 -6.58 18.71 -4.00
C ALA A 273 -8.06 18.50 -3.65
N ASP A 274 -8.89 18.29 -4.68
CA ASP A 274 -10.33 18.07 -4.59
C ASP A 274 -10.72 16.58 -4.49
N SER A 275 -9.76 15.65 -4.50
CA SER A 275 -9.98 14.21 -4.36
C SER A 275 -10.30 13.82 -2.91
N GLY A 276 -11.41 14.34 -2.39
CA GLY A 276 -11.90 14.08 -1.05
C GLY A 276 -12.94 12.96 -0.97
N GLY A 277 -13.23 12.54 0.27
CA GLY A 277 -14.34 11.62 0.57
C GLY A 277 -13.93 10.15 0.68
N PRO A 278 -14.89 9.22 0.88
CA PRO A 278 -14.60 7.82 1.17
C PRO A 278 -13.79 7.09 0.09
N ALA A 279 -14.01 7.47 -1.18
CA ALA A 279 -13.30 6.92 -2.35
C ALA A 279 -12.22 7.86 -2.91
N GLY A 280 -12.07 9.06 -2.34
CA GLY A 280 -11.05 10.03 -2.74
C GLY A 280 -9.71 9.77 -2.05
N CYS A 281 -8.64 10.38 -2.56
CA CYS A 281 -7.32 10.31 -1.94
C CYS A 281 -7.31 10.77 -0.49
N HIS A 282 -8.10 11.79 -0.16
CA HIS A 282 -7.96 12.51 1.10
C HIS A 282 -9.18 12.30 1.99
N ARG A 283 -8.97 11.59 3.10
CA ARG A 283 -10.03 11.32 4.11
C ARG A 283 -9.85 12.15 5.36
N THR A 284 -8.60 12.36 5.78
CA THR A 284 -8.27 13.04 7.02
C THR A 284 -8.22 14.56 6.83
N GLN A 285 -7.48 15.01 5.82
CA GLN A 285 -7.26 16.42 5.56
C GLN A 285 -7.12 16.65 4.06
N LEU A 286 -7.88 17.61 3.53
CA LEU A 286 -7.73 18.07 2.16
C LEU A 286 -6.50 18.97 2.03
N PRO A 287 -5.58 18.69 1.10
CA PRO A 287 -4.46 19.56 0.78
C PRO A 287 -4.93 20.74 -0.09
N THR A 288 -4.14 21.81 -0.14
CA THR A 288 -4.42 22.96 -1.02
C THR A 288 -3.89 22.78 -2.44
N LEU A 289 -2.95 21.85 -2.62
CA LEU A 289 -2.28 21.54 -3.88
C LEU A 289 -2.52 20.08 -4.22
N SER A 290 -2.57 19.75 -5.51
CA SER A 290 -2.40 18.37 -5.97
C SER A 290 -1.01 17.83 -5.60
N CYS A 291 -0.83 16.52 -5.65
CA CYS A 291 0.48 15.92 -5.40
C CYS A 291 1.56 16.51 -6.31
N LEU A 292 1.27 16.62 -7.62
CA LEU A 292 2.23 17.11 -8.60
C LEU A 292 2.60 18.58 -8.35
N GLU A 293 1.63 19.43 -8.04
CA GLU A 293 1.88 20.84 -7.68
C GLU A 293 2.70 20.95 -6.39
N ALA A 294 2.39 20.14 -5.37
CA ALA A 294 3.13 20.14 -4.12
C ALA A 294 4.58 19.67 -4.30
N VAL A 295 4.81 18.60 -5.07
CA VAL A 295 6.16 18.10 -5.38
C VAL A 295 6.92 19.13 -6.22
N ASP A 296 6.30 19.71 -7.26
CA ASP A 296 6.91 20.76 -8.07
C ASP A 296 7.29 21.99 -7.24
N ALA A 297 6.50 22.36 -6.25
CA ALA A 297 6.77 23.50 -5.38
C ALA A 297 7.87 23.24 -4.35
N THR A 298 8.13 21.98 -3.96
CA THR A 298 8.91 21.68 -2.76
C THR A 298 10.16 20.83 -2.96
N ILE A 299 10.16 19.91 -3.94
CA ILE A 299 11.23 18.91 -4.10
C ILE A 299 11.73 18.83 -5.56
N GLY A 300 10.83 19.03 -6.51
CA GLY A 300 11.01 18.66 -7.91
C GLY A 300 10.68 17.18 -8.14
N ARG A 301 10.36 16.85 -9.39
CA ARG A 301 9.91 15.54 -9.83
C ARG A 301 10.75 14.97 -10.97
N TRP A 302 10.64 13.66 -11.13
CA TRP A 302 11.17 12.92 -12.25
C TRP A 302 10.05 12.05 -12.85
N GLU A 303 9.88 12.16 -14.16
CA GLU A 303 8.96 11.29 -14.91
C GLU A 303 9.70 10.02 -15.30
N THR A 304 9.08 8.87 -15.04
CA THR A 304 9.63 7.54 -15.32
C THR A 304 8.48 6.57 -15.57
N ALA A 305 8.81 5.31 -15.85
CA ALA A 305 7.83 4.26 -15.96
C ALA A 305 8.42 2.91 -15.57
N VAL A 306 7.58 2.05 -15.00
CA VAL A 306 7.90 0.62 -14.83
C VAL A 306 7.42 -0.10 -16.07
N THR A 307 8.34 -0.72 -16.80
CA THR A 307 8.02 -1.55 -17.96
C THR A 307 7.99 -3.01 -17.56
N PHE A 308 6.86 -3.64 -17.84
CA PHE A 308 6.60 -5.06 -17.68
C PHE A 308 6.73 -5.75 -19.03
N THR A 309 7.42 -6.87 -19.11
CA THR A 309 7.56 -7.66 -20.34
C THR A 309 7.33 -9.13 -20.05
N ARG A 310 6.41 -9.75 -20.80
CA ARG A 310 6.16 -11.18 -20.74
C ARG A 310 7.37 -11.93 -21.30
N LEU A 311 8.04 -12.73 -20.47
CA LEU A 311 9.19 -13.52 -20.92
C LEU A 311 8.75 -14.91 -21.43
N PRO A 312 9.52 -15.54 -22.34
CA PRO A 312 9.41 -16.98 -22.53
C PRO A 312 9.71 -17.71 -21.22
N TRP A 313 9.08 -18.86 -21.01
CA TRP A 313 9.39 -19.70 -19.85
C TRP A 313 10.85 -20.16 -19.91
N ASP A 314 11.55 -20.06 -18.79
CA ASP A 314 12.93 -20.49 -18.59
C ASP A 314 13.04 -21.09 -17.19
N ASP A 315 13.33 -22.39 -17.11
CA ASP A 315 13.35 -23.12 -15.83
C ASP A 315 14.44 -22.58 -14.88
N ALA A 316 15.61 -22.23 -15.41
CA ALA A 316 16.72 -21.74 -14.59
C ALA A 316 16.40 -20.37 -14.00
N LEU A 317 15.78 -19.48 -14.77
CA LEU A 317 15.32 -18.19 -14.29
C LEU A 317 14.18 -18.35 -13.28
N ALA A 318 13.20 -19.22 -13.56
CA ALA A 318 12.11 -19.50 -12.64
C ALA A 318 12.64 -20.00 -11.29
N ASP A 319 13.59 -20.95 -11.31
CA ASP A 319 14.25 -21.46 -10.09
C ASP A 319 15.02 -20.38 -9.34
N ALA A 320 15.73 -19.50 -10.06
CA ALA A 320 16.52 -18.43 -9.46
C ALA A 320 15.64 -17.34 -8.79
N VAL A 321 14.47 -17.06 -9.34
CA VAL A 321 13.56 -16.02 -8.83
C VAL A 321 12.49 -16.58 -7.91
N ARG A 322 12.40 -17.91 -7.75
CA ARG A 322 11.44 -18.52 -6.83
C ARG A 322 11.82 -18.20 -5.39
N PHE A 323 10.93 -17.53 -4.68
CA PHE A 323 11.19 -17.02 -3.33
C PHE A 323 9.96 -17.16 -2.43
N GLY A 324 10.22 -17.43 -1.14
CA GLY A 324 9.17 -17.63 -0.13
C GLY A 324 8.59 -19.05 -0.15
N PRO A 325 8.21 -19.59 1.03
CA PRO A 325 7.67 -20.94 1.12
C PRO A 325 6.22 -21.00 0.60
N VAL A 326 5.80 -22.20 0.20
CA VAL A 326 4.39 -22.55 -0.03
C VAL A 326 4.07 -23.75 0.83
N THR A 327 3.21 -23.57 1.83
CA THR A 327 2.98 -24.57 2.89
C THR A 327 1.90 -25.59 2.51
N SER A 328 1.01 -25.22 1.59
CA SER A 328 -0.07 -26.07 1.06
C SER A 328 -0.45 -25.57 -0.34
N ALA A 329 -0.75 -26.44 -1.30
CA ALA A 329 -1.18 -26.03 -2.64
C ALA A 329 -2.67 -25.63 -2.71
N ASP A 330 -3.51 -26.28 -1.91
CA ASP A 330 -4.98 -26.25 -2.08
C ASP A 330 -5.72 -25.53 -0.95
N THR A 331 -4.98 -24.89 -0.03
CA THR A 331 -5.57 -24.11 1.06
C THR A 331 -4.82 -22.80 1.27
N PRO A 332 -5.47 -21.75 1.81
CA PRO A 332 -4.76 -20.64 2.41
C PRO A 332 -4.01 -21.11 3.67
N ASP A 333 -2.91 -20.44 4.01
CA ASP A 333 -2.17 -20.63 5.26
C ASP A 333 -1.62 -19.27 5.70
N LEU A 334 -2.18 -18.72 6.78
CA LEU A 334 -1.87 -17.38 7.24
C LEU A 334 -0.82 -17.42 8.34
N GLN A 335 0.31 -16.75 8.11
CA GLN A 335 1.37 -16.62 9.10
C GLN A 335 1.71 -15.16 9.38
N VAL A 336 1.92 -14.85 10.65
CA VAL A 336 2.38 -13.52 11.08
C VAL A 336 3.83 -13.33 10.62
N ARG A 337 4.13 -12.20 9.97
CA ARG A 337 5.51 -11.80 9.71
C ARG A 337 6.11 -11.17 10.97
N THR A 338 6.80 -12.00 11.75
CA THR A 338 7.39 -11.56 13.03
C THR A 338 8.47 -10.49 12.87
N GLY A 339 9.19 -10.49 11.75
CA GLY A 339 10.22 -9.49 11.45
C GLY A 339 9.68 -8.06 11.37
N ASP A 340 8.43 -7.90 10.90
CA ASP A 340 7.80 -6.59 10.74
C ASP A 340 7.50 -5.93 12.09
N LEU A 341 7.40 -6.71 13.19
CA LEU A 341 7.25 -6.17 14.55
C LEU A 341 8.51 -5.44 15.05
N ASN A 342 9.68 -5.68 14.43
CA ASN A 342 10.90 -4.95 14.77
C ASN A 342 10.81 -3.47 14.34
N GLU A 343 9.96 -3.16 13.35
CA GLU A 343 9.61 -1.81 12.96
C GLU A 343 8.56 -1.26 13.94
N ASN A 344 9.02 -0.89 15.13
CA ASN A 344 8.17 -0.31 16.15
C ASN A 344 8.76 0.98 16.73
N ARG A 345 7.88 1.82 17.26
CA ARG A 345 8.27 3.10 17.87
C ARG A 345 7.24 3.60 18.87
N ILE A 346 7.70 4.45 19.79
CA ILE A 346 6.83 5.16 20.71
C ILE A 346 6.39 6.47 20.07
N ILE A 347 5.08 6.67 19.97
CA ILE A 347 4.48 7.93 19.51
C ILE A 347 3.59 8.54 20.60
N TYR A 348 3.34 9.84 20.47
CA TYR A 348 2.33 10.55 21.25
C TYR A 348 1.24 11.04 20.31
N ARG A 349 -0.01 10.69 20.60
CA ARG A 349 -1.17 11.12 19.80
C ARG A 349 -2.27 11.63 20.71
N TYR A 350 -2.88 12.75 20.32
CA TYR A 350 -4.04 13.29 20.99
C TYR A 350 -5.32 12.69 20.40
N PHE A 351 -6.20 12.20 21.26
CA PHE A 351 -7.52 11.67 20.87
C PHE A 351 -8.63 12.57 21.40
N PRO A 352 -9.38 13.28 20.54
CA PRO A 352 -10.54 14.07 20.99
C PRO A 352 -11.63 13.13 21.54
N SER A 353 -12.57 13.67 22.33
CA SER A 353 -13.64 12.89 22.97
C SER A 353 -14.58 12.19 21.98
N ASN A 354 -14.63 12.63 20.73
CA ASN A 354 -15.40 12.02 19.65
C ASN A 354 -14.56 11.12 18.71
N SER A 355 -13.31 10.80 19.07
CA SER A 355 -12.44 9.99 18.22
C SER A 355 -13.01 8.60 17.94
N CYS A 356 -12.92 8.14 16.70
CA CYS A 356 -13.27 6.78 16.30
C CYS A 356 -12.50 5.72 17.09
N ALA A 357 -11.23 5.99 17.42
CA ALA A 357 -10.44 5.08 18.24
C ALA A 357 -11.02 4.90 19.66
N LEU A 358 -11.80 5.86 20.17
CA LEU A 358 -12.55 5.69 21.42
C LEU A 358 -13.83 4.89 21.22
N GLN A 359 -14.59 5.22 20.17
CA GLN A 359 -15.85 4.53 19.85
C GLN A 359 -15.61 3.04 19.57
N GLU A 360 -14.45 2.71 18.99
CA GLU A 360 -13.99 1.35 18.69
C GLU A 360 -13.22 0.69 19.84
N ALA A 361 -13.13 1.33 21.02
CA ALA A 361 -12.37 0.85 22.16
C ALA A 361 -10.88 0.51 21.85
N CYS A 362 -10.30 1.15 20.82
CA CYS A 362 -8.88 1.02 20.46
C CYS A 362 -7.97 1.77 21.45
N VAL A 363 -8.50 2.77 22.14
CA VAL A 363 -7.84 3.50 23.24
C VAL A 363 -8.77 3.64 24.43
N SER A 364 -8.22 3.69 25.64
CA SER A 364 -8.99 3.67 26.90
C SER A 364 -9.56 5.03 27.35
N GLY A 365 -9.36 6.10 26.58
CA GLY A 365 -9.93 7.42 26.88
C GLY A 365 -9.35 8.54 26.00
N SER A 366 -9.95 9.72 26.06
CA SER A 366 -9.52 10.92 25.33
C SER A 366 -8.26 11.56 25.92
N GLY A 367 -7.69 12.54 25.20
CA GLY A 367 -6.49 13.27 25.57
C GLY A 367 -5.22 12.70 24.92
N TRP A 368 -4.06 13.12 25.42
CA TRP A 368 -2.77 12.59 24.98
C TRP A 368 -2.59 11.13 25.41
N ARG A 369 -2.12 10.32 24.47
CA ARG A 369 -1.78 8.91 24.69
C ARG A 369 -0.38 8.63 24.18
N ARG A 370 0.38 7.89 24.99
CA ARG A 370 1.64 7.26 24.58
C ARG A 370 1.30 5.91 23.98
N LEU A 371 1.66 5.69 22.72
CA LEU A 371 1.34 4.47 21.98
C LEU A 371 2.62 3.78 21.53
N LEU A 372 2.60 2.45 21.54
CA LEU A 372 3.55 1.64 20.77
C LEU A 372 2.94 1.41 19.40
N GLN A 373 3.52 2.02 18.37
CA GLN A 373 3.14 1.79 16.98
C GLN A 373 4.06 0.72 16.39
N PHE A 374 3.49 -0.20 15.63
CA PHE A 374 4.20 -1.30 14.97
C PHE A 374 3.46 -1.74 13.71
N SER A 375 4.19 -2.38 12.79
CA SER A 375 3.60 -3.03 11.62
C SER A 375 3.10 -4.43 11.97
N ALA A 376 1.84 -4.74 11.65
CA ALA A 376 1.26 -6.06 11.82
C ALA A 376 0.87 -6.62 10.45
N THR A 377 1.65 -7.57 9.97
CA THR A 377 1.46 -8.17 8.65
C THR A 377 1.17 -9.65 8.77
N VAL A 378 0.15 -10.11 8.05
CA VAL A 378 -0.17 -11.53 7.86
C VAL A 378 0.14 -11.89 6.41
N HIS A 379 0.95 -12.92 6.23
CA HIS A 379 1.34 -13.44 4.93
C HIS A 379 0.58 -14.74 4.67
N ASN A 380 -0.14 -14.80 3.55
CA ASN A 380 -0.67 -16.06 3.06
C ASN A 380 0.44 -16.86 2.35
N LEU A 381 0.92 -17.91 3.00
CA LEU A 381 1.88 -18.90 2.47
C LEU A 381 1.19 -20.09 1.81
N GLY A 382 -0.14 -20.12 1.84
CA GLY A 382 -0.93 -21.12 1.14
C GLY A 382 -1.04 -20.83 -0.36
N GLY A 383 -1.34 -21.89 -1.11
CA GLY A 383 -1.47 -21.86 -2.56
C GLY A 383 -2.82 -21.37 -3.07
N GLN A 384 -3.78 -21.17 -2.17
CA GLN A 384 -5.10 -20.61 -2.47
C GLN A 384 -5.29 -19.24 -1.82
N PRO A 385 -6.06 -18.33 -2.45
CA PRO A 385 -6.52 -17.12 -1.80
C PRO A 385 -7.28 -17.43 -0.50
N LEU A 386 -7.15 -16.55 0.49
CA LEU A 386 -8.02 -16.58 1.65
C LEU A 386 -9.40 -16.04 1.25
N ASP A 387 -10.41 -16.92 1.25
CA ASP A 387 -11.81 -16.53 1.16
C ASP A 387 -12.43 -16.55 2.56
N ILE A 388 -12.75 -15.37 3.09
CA ILE A 388 -13.39 -15.21 4.41
C ILE A 388 -14.93 -15.28 4.29
N GLY A 389 -15.45 -15.44 3.07
CA GLY A 389 -16.87 -15.37 2.76
C GLY A 389 -17.31 -13.98 2.32
N PRO A 390 -18.59 -13.84 1.91
CA PRO A 390 -19.11 -12.59 1.39
C PRO A 390 -19.18 -11.52 2.48
N VAL A 391 -18.83 -10.28 2.12
CA VAL A 391 -19.00 -9.10 2.98
C VAL A 391 -20.47 -8.68 2.94
N VAL A 392 -21.33 -9.46 3.61
CA VAL A 392 -22.74 -9.12 3.80
C VAL A 392 -22.94 -8.38 5.13
N SER A 393 -23.92 -7.49 5.17
CA SER A 393 -24.36 -6.82 6.41
C SER A 393 -24.64 -7.86 7.50
N GLU A 394 -24.05 -7.65 8.69
CA GLU A 394 -24.20 -8.45 9.92
C GLU A 394 -25.01 -9.74 9.73
N ASP A 395 -24.37 -10.78 9.20
CA ASP A 395 -24.97 -12.12 9.22
C ASP A 395 -24.96 -12.60 10.68
N PRO A 396 -26.12 -12.73 11.34
CA PRO A 396 -26.18 -13.12 12.75
C PRO A 396 -25.65 -14.53 13.00
N LEU A 397 -25.50 -15.35 11.94
CA LEU A 397 -25.02 -16.72 12.03
C LEU A 397 -23.48 -16.79 12.09
N THR A 398 -22.79 -15.83 11.46
CA THR A 398 -21.32 -15.87 11.33
C THR A 398 -20.64 -14.76 12.12
N ASN A 399 -21.26 -13.58 12.27
CA ASN A 399 -20.74 -12.41 12.98
C ASN A 399 -19.27 -12.06 12.65
N LEU A 400 -18.85 -12.35 11.41
CA LEU A 400 -17.46 -12.20 10.94
C LEU A 400 -17.14 -10.77 10.56
N PHE A 401 -18.14 -10.04 10.05
CA PHE A 401 -18.01 -8.66 9.59
C PHE A 401 -18.92 -7.73 10.38
N SER A 402 -18.35 -6.64 10.88
CA SER A 402 -19.11 -5.54 11.49
C SER A 402 -18.91 -4.27 10.68
N TYR A 403 -19.98 -3.57 10.32
CA TYR A 403 -19.85 -2.28 9.66
C TYR A 403 -19.33 -1.24 10.66
N ASN A 404 -18.33 -0.48 10.24
CA ASN A 404 -17.79 0.60 11.03
C ASN A 404 -18.17 1.95 10.39
N SER A 405 -19.10 2.68 11.01
CA SER A 405 -19.54 3.99 10.52
C SER A 405 -18.46 5.07 10.58
N CYS A 406 -17.43 4.86 11.38
CA CYS A 406 -16.28 5.75 11.51
C CYS A 406 -15.32 5.62 10.32
N HIS A 407 -15.22 4.43 9.73
CA HIS A 407 -14.34 4.15 8.59
C HIS A 407 -15.10 3.91 7.27
N ASP A 408 -16.43 3.88 7.33
CA ASP A 408 -17.33 3.66 6.19
C ASP A 408 -17.01 2.36 5.43
N HIS A 409 -16.63 1.32 6.16
CA HIS A 409 -16.38 -0.01 5.61
C HIS A 409 -16.60 -1.12 6.66
N PHE A 410 -16.65 -2.37 6.21
CA PHE A 410 -16.75 -3.54 7.09
C PHE A 410 -15.38 -3.94 7.64
N HIS A 411 -15.31 -4.27 8.93
CA HIS A 411 -14.15 -4.88 9.56
C HIS A 411 -14.36 -6.38 9.74
N PHE A 412 -13.35 -7.19 9.45
CA PHE A 412 -13.26 -8.59 9.86
C PHE A 412 -12.85 -8.68 11.33
N SER A 413 -13.75 -9.14 12.19
CA SER A 413 -13.63 -9.10 13.66
C SER A 413 -12.61 -10.05 14.29
N ASN A 414 -11.96 -10.91 13.50
CA ASN A 414 -11.09 -11.98 14.00
C ASN A 414 -9.69 -11.95 13.36
N TYR A 415 -9.16 -10.77 13.05
CA TYR A 415 -7.85 -10.63 12.39
C TYR A 415 -6.68 -11.11 13.28
N GLY A 416 -6.72 -10.76 14.57
CA GLY A 416 -5.65 -11.11 15.51
C GLY A 416 -5.86 -10.53 16.90
N ALA A 417 -4.96 -10.92 17.82
CA ALA A 417 -4.91 -10.41 19.18
C ALA A 417 -3.55 -9.76 19.45
N PHE A 418 -3.54 -8.48 19.83
CA PHE A 418 -2.31 -7.77 20.20
C PHE A 418 -2.17 -7.67 21.72
N ILE A 419 -1.13 -8.30 22.25
CA ILE A 419 -0.85 -8.41 23.69
C ILE A 419 0.54 -7.81 23.97
N PHE A 420 0.65 -6.98 25.01
CA PHE A 420 1.91 -6.37 25.44
C PHE A 420 2.20 -6.68 26.92
N GLY A 421 3.27 -7.43 27.19
CA GLY A 421 3.59 -7.87 28.55
C GLY A 421 2.62 -8.92 29.08
N SER A 422 2.22 -8.82 30.35
CA SER A 422 1.31 -9.76 31.02
C SER A 422 -0.17 -9.34 30.97
N THR A 423 -0.56 -8.53 29.99
CA THR A 423 -1.96 -8.10 29.82
C THR A 423 -2.75 -9.16 29.08
N ASP A 424 -3.79 -9.71 29.70
CA ASP A 424 -4.68 -10.68 29.03
C ASP A 424 -5.75 -9.99 28.16
N GLN A 425 -5.84 -8.66 28.21
CA GLN A 425 -6.76 -7.90 27.39
C GLN A 425 -6.10 -7.50 26.07
N ALA A 426 -6.45 -8.22 25.00
CA ALA A 426 -6.04 -7.87 23.64
C ALA A 426 -6.65 -6.52 23.22
N SER A 427 -5.83 -5.65 22.62
CA SER A 427 -6.32 -4.44 21.95
C SER A 427 -6.68 -4.78 20.50
N LYS A 428 -7.87 -4.35 20.05
CA LYS A 428 -8.41 -4.39 18.67
C LYS A 428 -8.37 -5.74 17.93
N GLN A 429 -9.56 -6.27 17.61
CA GLN A 429 -9.71 -7.54 16.89
C GLN A 429 -10.18 -7.40 15.42
N ALA A 430 -10.58 -6.19 15.01
CA ALA A 430 -11.30 -5.98 13.76
C ALA A 430 -10.53 -5.12 12.71
N PHE A 431 -10.34 -5.63 11.49
CA PHE A 431 -9.55 -4.98 10.41
C PHE A 431 -10.16 -5.16 9.02
N CYS A 432 -9.83 -4.26 8.08
CA CYS A 432 -9.98 -4.53 6.65
C CYS A 432 -8.90 -5.54 6.21
N GLY A 433 -9.29 -6.56 5.43
CA GLY A 433 -8.36 -7.53 4.84
C GLY A 433 -8.11 -7.21 3.37
N GLN A 434 -6.88 -6.82 3.02
CA GLN A 434 -6.51 -6.49 1.64
C GLN A 434 -5.05 -6.87 1.34
N THR A 435 -4.75 -7.14 0.07
CA THR A 435 -3.38 -7.36 -0.40
C THR A 435 -2.65 -6.02 -0.53
N THR A 436 -1.63 -5.78 0.29
CA THR A 436 -0.84 -4.54 0.29
C THR A 436 0.55 -4.69 -0.31
N ALA A 437 1.08 -5.92 -0.37
CA ALA A 437 2.41 -6.24 -0.89
C ALA A 437 2.50 -7.71 -1.30
N ARG A 438 3.54 -8.05 -2.07
CA ARG A 438 3.89 -9.41 -2.44
C ARG A 438 5.17 -9.82 -1.73
N PHE A 439 5.08 -10.80 -0.83
CA PHE A 439 6.19 -11.28 0.00
C PHE A 439 6.75 -12.64 -0.44
N SER A 440 6.09 -13.30 -1.39
CA SER A 440 6.54 -14.52 -2.05
C SER A 440 6.53 -14.33 -3.56
N ASN A 441 7.49 -14.93 -4.25
CA ASN A 441 7.59 -14.89 -5.69
C ASN A 441 7.63 -16.32 -6.23
N ASN A 442 6.46 -16.88 -6.51
CA ASN A 442 6.30 -18.24 -7.00
C ASN A 442 4.97 -18.34 -7.79
N GLU A 443 4.62 -19.52 -8.26
CA GLU A 443 3.50 -19.74 -9.17
C GLU A 443 2.11 -19.57 -8.51
N TYR A 444 2.03 -19.34 -7.21
CA TYR A 444 0.75 -19.36 -6.48
C TYR A 444 0.10 -17.99 -6.26
N PRO A 445 0.82 -16.89 -5.93
CA PRO A 445 0.18 -15.61 -5.67
C PRO A 445 -0.42 -15.01 -6.96
N PRO A 446 -1.74 -14.79 -7.00
CA PRO A 446 -2.42 -14.28 -8.18
C PRO A 446 -2.05 -12.83 -8.46
N LEU A 447 -2.22 -12.42 -9.71
CA LEU A 447 -2.17 -11.01 -10.14
C LEU A 447 -3.58 -10.45 -10.33
N ALA A 448 -4.56 -11.28 -10.68
CA ALA A 448 -5.96 -10.90 -10.76
C ALA A 448 -6.70 -11.30 -9.48
N LEU A 449 -7.13 -10.32 -8.69
CA LEU A 449 -7.95 -10.57 -7.51
C LEU A 449 -9.40 -10.85 -7.92
N ALA A 450 -9.99 -11.91 -7.34
CA ALA A 450 -11.41 -12.22 -7.52
C ALA A 450 -12.34 -11.35 -6.67
N TYR A 451 -11.79 -10.54 -5.76
CA TYR A 451 -12.50 -9.76 -4.77
C TYR A 451 -12.18 -8.27 -4.93
N SER A 452 -13.20 -7.41 -4.85
CA SER A 452 -13.06 -5.97 -4.71
C SER A 452 -13.70 -5.51 -3.40
N CYS A 453 -13.10 -4.52 -2.74
CA CYS A 453 -13.66 -3.89 -1.53
C CYS A 453 -14.80 -2.90 -1.84
N SER A 454 -15.46 -3.05 -2.99
CA SER A 454 -16.47 -2.13 -3.54
C SER A 454 -17.89 -2.54 -3.19
#